data_AF-A0A9D4RKI2-F1
#
_entry.id   AF-A0A9D4RKI2-F1
#
_cell.length_a   1.000
_cell.length_b   1.000
_cell.length_c   1.000
_cell.angle_alpha   90.00
_cell.angle_beta   90.00
_cell.angle_gamma   90.00
#
_symmetry.space_group_name_H-M   'P 1'
#
loop_
_entity.id
_entity.type
_entity.pdbx_description
1 polymer ?
#
loop_
_entity_poly.entity_id
_entity_poly.type
_entity_poly.pdbx_seq_one_letter_code
_entity_poly.pdbx_strand_id
1 'polypeptide(L)'
;MFTLAYFGLFRVSELVATATYNNQLQIADVRVTGDKHAILVTLRKHKTNQRGIPVTIRIPYESESALCPVRSFTDYLAVRPHKVGP
;
A
#
# COMPACT_ATOMS: atom_id res chain seq x y z
N MET A 1 4.92 -6.92 -0.08
CA MET A 1 5.09 -5.66 -0.83
C MET A 1 4.79 -5.81 -2.31
N PHE A 2 5.33 -6.82 -3.01
CA PHE A 2 5.10 -7.01 -4.46
C PHE A 2 3.61 -7.12 -4.87
N THR A 3 2.81 -7.92 -4.15
CA THR A 3 1.37 -8.06 -4.44
C THR A 3 0.65 -6.72 -4.31
N LEU A 4 0.91 -5.96 -3.24
CA LEU A 4 0.36 -4.62 -3.06
C LEU A 4 0.71 -3.66 -4.20
N ALA A 5 1.97 -3.69 -4.68
CA ALA A 5 2.42 -2.91 -5.82
C ALA A 5 1.70 -3.28 -7.13
N TYR A 6 1.60 -4.59 -7.39
CA TYR A 6 0.99 -5.13 -8.60
C TYR A 6 -0.52 -4.83 -8.66
N PHE A 7 -1.27 -5.19 -7.61
CA PHE A 7 -2.72 -4.99 -7.57
C PHE A 7 -3.12 -3.52 -7.39
N GLY A 8 -2.25 -2.70 -6.77
CA GLY A 8 -2.46 -1.25 -6.63
C GLY A 8 -1.98 -0.43 -7.84
N LEU A 9 -1.31 -1.06 -8.82
CA LEU A 9 -0.68 -0.39 -9.97
C LEU A 9 0.27 0.74 -9.57
N PHE A 10 0.99 0.57 -8.45
CA PHE A 10 1.88 1.59 -7.91
C PHE A 10 3.18 1.67 -8.70
N ARG A 11 3.70 2.89 -8.84
CA ARG A 11 5.03 3.11 -9.42
C ARG A 11 6.09 2.88 -8.37
N VAL A 12 7.27 2.46 -8.81
CA VAL A 12 8.43 2.29 -7.93
C VAL A 12 8.69 3.57 -7.11
N SER A 13 8.61 4.74 -7.74
CA SER A 13 8.79 6.04 -7.08
C SER A 13 7.76 6.37 -5.99
N GLU A 14 6.63 5.66 -5.94
CA GLU A 14 5.59 5.81 -4.91
C GLU A 14 5.82 4.83 -3.74
N LEU A 15 6.65 3.80 -3.93
CA LEU A 15 6.88 2.74 -2.95
C LEU A 15 8.22 2.88 -2.23
N VAL A 16 9.26 3.35 -2.94
CA VAL A 16 10.60 3.44 -2.38
C VAL A 16 10.94 4.87 -1.99
N ALA A 17 11.66 5.01 -0.87
CA ALA A 17 12.28 6.28 -0.52
C ALA A 17 13.32 6.63 -1.59
N THR A 18 13.35 7.89 -2.00
CA THR A 18 14.38 8.41 -2.91
C THR A 18 15.16 9.50 -2.17
N ALA A 19 16.45 9.66 -2.47
CA ALA A 19 17.30 10.65 -1.81
C ALA A 19 16.74 12.08 -1.88
N THR A 20 15.92 12.37 -2.89
CA THR A 20 15.35 13.69 -3.16
C THR A 20 13.95 13.88 -2.58
N TYR A 21 13.20 12.80 -2.33
CA TYR A 21 11.79 12.89 -1.97
C TYR A 21 11.35 11.84 -0.95
N ASN A 22 10.73 12.32 0.14
CA ASN A 22 10.06 11.51 1.16
C ASN A 22 8.57 11.33 0.85
N ASN A 23 8.26 10.78 -0.34
CA ASN A 23 6.88 10.54 -0.78
C ASN A 23 6.54 9.05 -0.86
N GLN A 24 7.37 8.19 -0.28
CA GLN A 24 7.14 6.76 -0.26
C GLN A 24 5.88 6.42 0.55
N LEU A 25 5.19 5.38 0.11
CA LEU A 25 4.07 4.82 0.82
C LEU A 25 4.49 4.40 2.23
N GLN A 26 3.83 4.93 3.24
CA GLN A 26 4.08 4.56 4.63
C GLN A 26 3.03 3.56 5.11
N ILE A 27 3.36 2.81 6.16
CA ILE A 27 2.39 1.89 6.78
C ILE A 27 1.11 2.61 7.25
N ALA A 28 1.23 3.86 7.70
CA ALA A 28 0.09 4.69 8.11
C ALA A 28 -0.87 5.04 6.96
N ASP A 29 -0.38 4.97 5.72
CA ASP A 29 -1.18 5.19 4.52
C ASP A 29 -1.96 3.95 4.09
N VAL A 30 -1.74 2.80 4.75
CA VAL A 30 -2.37 1.53 4.41
C VAL A 30 -3.27 1.07 5.55
N ARG A 31 -4.52 0.72 5.23
CA ARG A 31 -5.49 0.23 6.20
C ARG A 31 -6.21 -1.00 5.64
N VAL A 32 -6.33 -2.05 6.45
CA VAL A 32 -7.22 -3.17 6.14
C VAL A 32 -8.62 -2.79 6.59
N THR A 33 -9.63 -3.05 5.77
CA THR A 33 -11.04 -2.82 6.16
C THR A 33 -11.41 -3.75 7.33
N GLY A 34 -12.34 -3.35 8.19
CA GLY A 34 -12.69 -4.11 9.40
C GLY A 34 -13.19 -5.54 9.11
N ASP A 35 -13.81 -5.73 7.95
CA ASP A 35 -14.26 -7.01 7.41
C ASP A 35 -13.15 -7.81 6.70
N LYS A 36 -11.93 -7.26 6.61
CA LYS A 36 -10.78 -7.83 5.89
C LYS A 36 -11.06 -8.19 4.43
N HIS A 37 -12.06 -7.57 3.81
CA HIS A 37 -12.38 -7.78 2.39
C HIS A 37 -11.64 -6.81 1.46
N ALA A 38 -10.89 -5.85 1.98
CA ALA A 38 -10.05 -4.98 1.18
C ALA A 38 -8.88 -4.36 1.96
N ILE A 39 -7.88 -3.90 1.20
CA ILE A 39 -6.89 -2.93 1.65
C ILE A 39 -7.23 -1.57 1.03
N LEU A 40 -7.17 -0.52 1.83
CA LEU A 40 -7.22 0.87 1.40
C LEU A 40 -5.80 1.45 1.47
N VAL A 41 -5.34 2.00 0.36
CA VAL A 41 -4.02 2.64 0.24
C VAL A 41 -4.19 4.10 -0.14
N THR A 42 -3.70 5.00 0.70
CA THR A 42 -3.78 6.45 0.45
C THR A 42 -2.46 6.98 -0.12
N LEU A 43 -2.43 7.29 -1.41
CA LEU A 43 -1.29 7.95 -2.03
C LEU A 43 -1.42 9.47 -1.90
N ARG A 44 -0.64 10.06 -0.98
CA ARG A 44 -0.60 11.52 -0.79
C ARG A 44 -0.01 12.24 -2.00
N LYS A 45 0.98 11.62 -2.65
CA LYS A 45 1.63 12.15 -3.85
C LYS A 45 1.86 11.03 -4.85
N HIS A 46 1.50 11.29 -6.10
CA HIS A 46 1.63 10.39 -7.23
C HIS A 46 1.95 11.24 -8.46
N LYS A 47 2.58 10.67 -9.50
CA LYS A 47 3.17 11.48 -10.60
C LYS A 47 2.18 12.44 -11.28
N THR A 48 0.92 12.03 -11.41
CA THR A 48 -0.13 12.83 -12.06
C THR A 48 -0.81 13.81 -11.11
N ASN A 49 -0.41 13.85 -9.83
CA ASN A 49 -1.00 14.71 -8.82
C ASN A 49 -0.44 16.14 -8.87
N GLN A 50 -0.85 16.90 -9.87
CA GLN A 50 -0.46 18.31 -9.99
C GLN A 50 -1.14 19.20 -8.93
N ARG A 51 -2.22 18.73 -8.30
CA ARG A 51 -3.04 19.49 -7.34
C ARG A 51 -2.78 19.14 -5.87
N GLY A 52 -1.96 18.13 -5.59
CA GLY A 52 -1.67 17.67 -4.23
C GLY A 52 -2.83 16.96 -3.52
N ILE A 53 -3.84 16.48 -4.26
CA ILE A 53 -5.01 15.81 -3.69
C ILE A 53 -4.68 14.32 -3.47
N PRO A 54 -4.76 13.80 -2.23
CA PRO A 54 -4.54 12.38 -1.98
C PRO A 54 -5.57 11.52 -2.72
N VAL A 55 -5.15 10.35 -3.19
CA VAL A 55 -6.06 9.35 -3.78
C VAL A 55 -6.05 8.09 -2.92
N THR A 56 -7.23 7.54 -2.67
CA THR A 56 -7.39 6.27 -1.96
C THR A 56 -7.72 5.18 -2.95
N ILE A 57 -6.86 4.17 -3.02
CA ILE A 57 -7.02 3.00 -3.89
C ILE A 57 -7.52 1.83 -3.03
N ARG A 58 -8.61 1.21 -3.47
CA ARG A 58 -9.18 0.02 -2.83
C ARG A 58 -8.72 -1.23 -3.57
N ILE A 59 -7.98 -2.09 -2.88
CA ILE A 59 -7.52 -3.38 -3.38
C ILE A 59 -8.41 -4.47 -2.74
N PRO A 60 -9.22 -5.22 -3.52
CA PRO A 60 -10.13 -6.21 -2.97
C PRO A 60 -9.40 -7.47 -2.49
N TYR A 61 -10.08 -8.21 -1.62
CA TYR A 61 -9.71 -9.57 -1.25
C TYR A 61 -9.96 -10.50 -2.43
N GLU A 62 -8.94 -11.29 -2.79
CA GLU A 62 -9.01 -12.30 -3.84
C GLU A 62 -8.99 -13.68 -3.22
N SER A 63 -10.11 -14.39 -3.21
CA SER A 63 -10.28 -15.67 -2.51
C SER A 63 -9.58 -16.84 -3.19
N GLU A 64 -9.54 -16.85 -4.52
CA GLU A 64 -9.06 -18.00 -5.31
C GLU A 64 -7.60 -17.87 -5.73
N SER A 65 -6.95 -16.75 -5.43
CA SER A 65 -5.57 -16.50 -5.81
C SER A 65 -4.60 -16.96 -4.72
N ALA A 66 -3.59 -17.73 -5.10
CA ALA A 66 -2.41 -17.95 -4.27
C ALA A 66 -1.77 -16.60 -3.85
N LEU A 67 -1.95 -15.56 -4.67
CA LEU A 67 -1.38 -14.22 -4.51
C LEU A 67 -2.39 -13.18 -4.00
N CYS A 68 -3.27 -13.55 -3.07
CA CYS A 68 -4.20 -12.60 -2.46
C CYS A 68 -3.44 -11.44 -1.78
N PRO A 69 -3.62 -10.17 -2.21
CA PRO A 69 -2.89 -9.03 -1.66
C PRO A 69 -3.29 -8.76 -0.20
N VAL A 70 -4.57 -8.95 0.14
CA VAL A 70 -5.10 -8.74 1.50
C VAL A 70 -4.55 -9.76 2.48
N ARG A 71 -4.52 -11.05 2.11
CA ARG A 71 -3.91 -12.11 2.93
C ARG A 71 -2.41 -11.85 3.10
N SER A 72 -1.69 -11.68 2.00
CA SER A 72 -0.23 -11.46 2.01
C SER A 72 0.17 -10.26 2.88
N PHE A 73 -0.59 -9.17 2.83
CA PHE A 73 -0.34 -7.99 3.64
C PHE A 73 -0.67 -8.23 5.11
N THR A 74 -1.78 -8.91 5.41
CA THR A 74 -2.17 -9.26 6.78
C THR A 74 -1.13 -10.17 7.44
N ASP A 75 -0.65 -11.18 6.72
CA ASP A 75 0.40 -12.10 7.20
C ASP A 75 1.71 -11.34 7.45
N TYR A 76 2.06 -10.41 6.56
CA TYR A 76 3.20 -9.53 6.76
C TYR A 76 3.04 -8.66 8.03
N LEU A 77 1.87 -8.06 8.25
CA LEU A 77 1.61 -7.26 9.45
C LEU A 77 1.71 -8.06 10.74
N ALA A 78 1.34 -9.35 10.72
CA ALA A 78 1.42 -10.22 11.89
C ALA A 78 2.87 -10.50 12.33
N VAL A 79 3.84 -10.47 11.40
CA VAL A 79 5.26 -10.72 11.69
C VAL A 79 6.12 -9.46 11.69
N ARG A 80 5.61 -8.33 11.18
CA ARG A 80 6.36 -7.06 11.10
C ARG A 80 6.63 -6.54 12.52
N PRO A 81 7.89 -6.26 12.87
CA PRO A 81 8.21 -5.60 14.14
C PRO A 81 7.50 -4.25 14.25
N HIS A 82 7.00 -3.90 15.43
CA HIS A 82 6.42 -2.58 15.74
C HIS A 82 7.48 -1.47 15.83
N LYS A 83 8.46 -1.47 14.92
CA LYS A 83 9.45 -0.40 14.79
C LYS A 83 8.92 0.69 13.87
N VAL A 84 9.14 1.93 14.28
CA VAL A 84 8.99 3.13 13.46
C VAL A 84 10.14 3.16 12.46
N GLY A 85 9.80 3.04 11.19
CA GLY A 85 10.69 3.07 10.04
C GLY A 85 9.84 2.89 8.79
N PRO A 86 10.34 3.32 7.61
CA PRO A 86 9.71 2.97 6.34
C PRO A 86 9.42 1.47 6.26
#